data_AF-A0A521TAH1-F1
#
_entry.id   AF-A0A521TAH1-F1
#
_cell.length_a   1.000
_cell.length_b   1.000
_cell.length_c   1.000
_cell.angle_alpha   90.00
_cell.angle_beta   90.00
_cell.angle_gamma   90.00
#
_symmetry.space_group_name_H-M   'P 1'
#
loop_
_entity.id
_entity.type
_entity.pdbx_description
1 polymer ?
#
loop_
_entity_poly.entity_id
_entity_poly.type
_entity_poly.pdbx_seq_one_letter_code
_entity_poly.pdbx_strand_id
1 'polypeptide(L)'
;DPLLPAAQADAIATLKYGGATRLLLQYASRWWVRRGRPRAFGSDQPTGAVWDANEQQRGRPGILSLLAGGRASTELVDILNKEGAAGVTGRLRALGTPAPLVASHLVRWNDDPWVRGGYAFFDTEFVPSGRDLLARPHGRLVFAGEHTSIRWQGYMNGALESGLRAAAELCHS
;
A
#
# COMPACT_ATOMS: atom_id res chain seq x y z
N ASP A 1 -2.84 -17.26 -31.60
CA ASP A 1 -3.27 -16.98 -30.21
C ASP A 1 -4.60 -16.24 -30.21
N PRO A 2 -5.64 -16.74 -29.51
CA PRO A 2 -6.88 -16.00 -29.38
C PRO A 2 -6.71 -14.80 -28.44
N LEU A 3 -7.22 -13.65 -28.84
CA LEU A 3 -7.29 -12.46 -28.01
C LEU A 3 -8.32 -12.65 -26.89
N LEU A 4 -8.11 -11.97 -25.76
CA LEU A 4 -9.14 -11.89 -24.73
C LEU A 4 -10.42 -11.25 -25.29
N PRO A 5 -11.61 -11.63 -24.80
CA PRO A 5 -12.84 -10.92 -25.13
C PRO A 5 -12.70 -9.42 -24.82
N ALA A 6 -13.18 -8.56 -25.71
CA ALA A 6 -12.99 -7.11 -25.62
C ALA A 6 -13.36 -6.55 -24.23
N ALA A 7 -14.52 -6.93 -23.69
CA ALA A 7 -14.95 -6.50 -22.37
C ALA A 7 -13.99 -6.88 -21.23
N GLN A 8 -13.32 -8.04 -21.33
CA GLN A 8 -12.32 -8.46 -20.34
C GLN A 8 -11.02 -7.68 -20.50
N ALA A 9 -10.57 -7.48 -21.74
CA ALA A 9 -9.39 -6.66 -22.02
C ALA A 9 -9.59 -5.21 -21.51
N ASP A 10 -10.77 -4.64 -21.75
CA ASP A 10 -11.12 -3.29 -21.28
C ASP A 10 -11.17 -3.21 -19.76
N ALA A 11 -11.74 -4.22 -19.07
CA ALA A 11 -11.74 -4.27 -17.60
C ALA A 11 -10.31 -4.31 -17.03
N ILE A 12 -9.40 -5.08 -17.64
CA ILE A 12 -7.99 -5.14 -17.22
C ILE A 12 -7.28 -3.81 -17.51
N ALA A 13 -7.50 -3.23 -18.68
CA ALA A 13 -6.83 -1.99 -19.10
C ALA A 13 -7.27 -0.76 -18.30
N THR A 14 -8.51 -0.74 -17.81
CA THR A 14 -9.08 0.35 -17.02
C THR A 14 -8.79 0.23 -15.52
N LEU A 15 -8.37 -0.95 -15.04
CA LEU A 15 -7.97 -1.14 -13.65
C LEU A 15 -6.76 -0.27 -13.30
N LYS A 16 -6.87 0.53 -12.23
CA LYS A 16 -5.79 1.41 -11.77
C LYS A 16 -5.20 0.90 -10.45
N TYR A 17 -3.93 1.24 -10.23
CA TYR A 17 -3.25 1.02 -8.94
C TYR A 17 -2.97 2.37 -8.27
N GLY A 18 -3.32 2.46 -6.99
CA GLY A 18 -3.13 3.67 -6.21
C GLY A 18 -1.65 3.88 -5.90
N GLY A 19 -1.22 5.13 -5.81
CA GLY A 19 0.13 5.43 -5.32
C GLY A 19 0.32 4.97 -3.88
N ALA A 20 1.48 4.41 -3.55
CA ALA A 20 1.82 4.02 -2.19
C ALA A 20 3.28 4.34 -1.89
N THR A 21 3.50 4.93 -0.73
CA THR A 21 4.82 5.23 -0.18
C THR A 21 4.85 4.88 1.29
N ARG A 22 5.89 4.16 1.72
CA ARG A 22 6.16 3.85 3.12
C ARG A 22 7.46 4.47 3.52
N LEU A 23 7.43 5.24 4.59
CA LEU A 23 8.61 5.87 5.18
C LEU A 23 8.80 5.32 6.59
N LEU A 24 9.98 4.79 6.85
CA LEU A 24 10.41 4.32 8.16
C LEU A 24 11.37 5.35 8.73
N LEU A 25 11.06 5.88 9.92
CA LEU A 25 11.89 6.86 10.63
C LEU A 25 12.37 6.25 11.94
N GLN A 26 13.67 5.97 12.05
CA GLN A 26 14.28 5.47 13.27
C GLN A 26 14.77 6.62 14.13
N TYR A 27 14.40 6.61 15.40
CA TYR A 27 14.82 7.61 16.39
C TYR A 27 15.58 6.97 17.57
N ALA A 28 16.42 7.76 18.22
CA ALA A 28 17.21 7.33 19.39
C ALA A 28 16.34 6.97 20.62
N SER A 29 15.11 7.50 20.69
CA SER A 29 14.09 7.06 21.65
C SER A 29 12.68 7.08 21.05
N ARG A 30 11.77 6.26 21.59
CA ARG A 30 10.35 6.20 21.19
C ARG A 30 9.53 7.38 21.75
N TRP A 31 9.85 8.58 21.30
CA TRP A 31 9.30 9.84 21.82
C TRP A 31 7.79 10.04 21.59
N TRP A 32 7.20 9.29 20.66
CA TRP A 32 5.75 9.26 20.40
C TRP A 32 4.98 8.39 21.39
N VAL A 33 5.65 7.51 22.15
CA VAL A 33 4.99 6.58 23.07
C VAL A 33 4.65 7.29 24.37
N ARG A 34 3.35 7.37 24.68
CA ARG A 34 2.82 7.91 25.94
C ARG A 34 1.83 6.93 26.56
N ARG A 35 1.88 6.79 27.89
CA ARG A 35 0.96 5.91 28.63
C ARG A 35 -0.49 6.33 28.36
N GLY A 36 -1.35 5.35 28.05
CA GLY A 36 -2.77 5.59 27.78
C GLY A 36 -3.09 6.24 26.43
N ARG A 37 -2.11 6.38 25.52
CA ARG A 37 -2.36 6.90 24.17
C ARG A 37 -2.19 5.81 23.09
N PRO A 38 -2.99 5.85 22.01
CA PRO A 38 -2.79 4.99 20.86
C PRO A 38 -1.40 5.15 20.25
N ARG A 39 -0.90 4.05 19.66
CA ARG A 39 0.39 4.01 18.96
C ARG A 39 0.24 3.91 17.44
N ALA A 40 -0.98 4.06 16.94
CA ALA A 40 -1.32 4.11 15.53
C ALA A 40 -2.40 5.17 15.33
N PHE A 41 -2.29 5.94 14.25
CA PHE A 41 -3.21 7.01 13.91
C PHE A 41 -3.24 7.21 12.40
N GLY A 42 -4.41 7.59 11.88
CA GLY A 42 -4.58 8.06 10.51
C GLY A 42 -4.60 9.58 10.47
N SER A 43 -4.13 10.15 9.37
CA SER A 43 -4.25 11.58 9.09
C SER A 43 -4.59 11.81 7.63
N ASP A 44 -5.20 12.95 7.34
CA ASP A 44 -5.37 13.53 6.01
C ASP A 44 -4.12 14.30 5.55
N GLN A 45 -3.10 14.38 6.40
CA GLN A 45 -1.82 14.98 6.07
C GLN A 45 -0.98 14.06 5.16
N PRO A 46 0.06 14.60 4.49
CA PRO A 46 0.97 13.80 3.67
C PRO A 46 1.63 12.60 4.40
N THR A 47 1.66 12.61 5.73
CA THR A 47 2.19 11.50 6.54
C THR A 47 1.30 10.25 6.52
N GLY A 48 0.04 10.38 6.08
CA GLY A 48 -0.91 9.26 5.93
C GLY A 48 -1.21 8.57 7.24
N ALA A 49 -1.19 7.22 7.22
CA ALA A 49 -1.30 6.40 8.40
C ALA A 49 0.08 6.22 9.05
N VAL A 50 0.15 6.35 10.37
CA VAL A 50 1.42 6.32 11.12
C VAL A 50 1.29 5.40 12.32
N TRP A 51 2.28 4.55 12.57
CA TRP A 51 2.27 3.63 13.70
C TRP A 51 3.65 3.26 14.24
N ASP A 52 3.68 2.85 15.51
CA ASP A 52 4.83 2.25 16.19
C ASP A 52 5.19 0.91 15.55
N ALA A 53 6.33 0.83 14.87
CA ALA A 53 6.76 -0.38 14.16
C ALA A 53 7.59 -1.34 15.02
N ASN A 54 7.54 -1.18 16.35
CA ASN A 54 8.39 -1.88 17.31
C ASN A 54 7.59 -2.83 18.21
N GLU A 55 6.47 -3.35 17.70
CA GLU A 55 5.59 -4.23 18.46
C GLU A 55 6.39 -5.44 18.97
N GLN A 56 6.23 -5.75 20.26
CA GLN A 56 6.97 -6.79 20.98
C GLN A 56 8.51 -6.64 21.01
N GLN A 57 9.07 -5.56 20.46
CA GLN A 57 10.51 -5.29 20.51
C GLN A 57 10.86 -4.43 21.73
N ARG A 58 11.83 -4.89 22.52
CA ARG A 58 12.41 -4.12 23.65
C ARG A 58 13.43 -3.10 23.14
N GLY A 59 13.80 -2.15 24.00
CA GLY A 59 14.86 -1.19 23.74
C GLY A 59 14.39 0.26 23.67
N ARG A 60 15.36 1.17 23.81
CA ARG A 60 15.12 2.61 23.82
C ARG A 60 14.88 3.17 22.41
N PRO A 61 15.71 2.86 21.38
CA PRO A 61 15.42 3.28 20.02
C PRO A 61 14.11 2.68 19.50
N GLY A 62 13.57 3.29 18.46
CA GLY A 62 12.46 2.69 17.74
C GLY A 62 12.20 3.32 16.39
N ILE A 63 11.40 2.65 15.60
CA ILE A 63 10.98 3.05 14.27
C ILE A 63 9.51 3.49 14.30
N LEU A 64 9.22 4.65 13.73
CA LEU A 64 7.87 5.06 13.38
C LEU A 64 7.66 4.79 11.90
N SER A 65 6.62 4.01 11.56
CA SER A 65 6.25 3.68 10.19
C SER A 65 5.15 4.61 9.73
N LEU A 66 5.32 5.23 8.56
CA LEU A 66 4.33 6.04 7.87
C LEU A 66 3.95 5.32 6.58
N LEU A 67 2.67 5.29 6.22
CA LEU A 67 2.16 4.79 4.95
C LEU A 67 1.21 5.82 4.37
N ALA A 68 1.62 6.39 3.25
CA ALA A 68 0.87 7.38 2.51
C ALA A 68 0.36 6.76 1.20
N GLY A 69 -0.96 6.84 0.99
CA GLY A 69 -1.64 6.33 -0.20
C GLY A 69 -2.18 7.46 -1.08
N GLY A 70 -2.38 7.18 -2.37
CA GLY A 70 -2.95 8.13 -3.33
C GLY A 70 -2.15 9.44 -3.39
N ARG A 71 -2.85 10.59 -3.28
CA ARG A 71 -2.23 11.92 -3.31
C ARG A 71 -1.17 12.13 -2.21
N ALA A 72 -1.43 11.62 -0.99
CA ALA A 72 -0.50 11.75 0.12
C ALA A 72 0.84 11.05 -0.17
N SER A 73 0.86 9.98 -0.99
CA SER A 73 2.09 9.31 -1.43
C SER A 73 3.02 10.30 -2.15
N THR A 74 2.50 11.04 -3.13
CA THR A 74 3.29 12.03 -3.88
C THR A 74 3.72 13.19 -2.99
N GLU A 75 2.81 13.70 -2.16
CA GLU A 75 3.12 14.82 -1.26
C GLU A 75 4.18 14.46 -0.21
N LEU A 76 4.17 13.23 0.31
CA LEU A 76 5.21 12.75 1.24
C LEU A 76 6.59 12.72 0.59
N VAL A 77 6.67 12.24 -0.65
CA VAL A 77 7.91 12.21 -1.44
C VAL A 77 8.41 13.62 -1.72
N ASP A 78 7.51 14.54 -2.07
CA ASP A 78 7.86 15.95 -2.30
C ASP A 78 8.44 16.61 -1.04
N ILE A 79 7.85 16.34 0.13
CA ILE A 79 8.38 16.83 1.41
C ILE A 79 9.76 16.22 1.67
N LEU A 80 9.92 14.91 1.46
CA LEU A 80 11.19 14.25 1.69
C LEU A 80 12.29 14.79 0.77
N ASN A 81 11.98 15.06 -0.50
CA ASN A 81 12.92 15.61 -1.47
C ASN A 81 13.32 17.06 -1.14
N LYS A 82 12.37 17.88 -0.66
CA LYS A 82 12.60 19.32 -0.38
C LYS A 82 13.18 19.58 0.99
N GLU A 83 12.71 18.85 2.00
CA GLU A 83 12.95 19.14 3.43
C GLU A 83 13.67 17.98 4.15
N GLY A 84 13.87 16.84 3.49
CA GLY A 84 14.43 15.64 4.09
C GLY A 84 13.54 15.00 5.15
N ALA A 85 14.07 13.99 5.82
CA ALA A 85 13.37 13.30 6.91
C ALA A 85 13.11 14.22 8.13
N ALA A 86 13.86 15.31 8.26
CA ALA A 86 13.62 16.35 9.27
C ALA A 86 12.31 17.11 9.03
N GLY A 87 11.98 17.44 7.78
CA GLY A 87 10.71 18.07 7.41
C GLY A 87 9.50 17.19 7.74
N VAL A 88 9.62 15.88 7.48
CA VAL A 88 8.59 14.91 7.90
C VAL A 88 8.48 14.84 9.43
N THR A 89 9.61 14.78 10.12
CA THR A 89 9.65 14.79 11.60
C THR A 89 8.98 16.03 12.19
N GLY A 90 9.13 17.20 11.55
CA GLY A 90 8.47 18.45 11.95
C GLY A 90 6.94 18.35 11.95
N ARG A 91 6.36 17.62 11.00
CA ARG A 91 4.91 17.38 10.90
C ARG A 91 4.39 16.40 11.95
N LEU A 92 5.27 15.61 12.55
CA LEU A 92 4.92 14.63 13.60
C LEU A 92 5.00 15.21 15.02
N ARG A 93 5.31 16.50 15.19
CA ARG A 93 5.46 17.15 16.51
C ARG A 93 4.19 17.13 17.37
N ALA A 94 3.01 16.94 16.78
CA ALA A 94 1.77 16.74 17.53
C ALA A 94 1.82 15.50 18.46
N LEU A 95 2.68 14.52 18.15
CA LEU A 95 2.88 13.32 18.96
C LEU A 95 3.77 13.58 20.19
N GLY A 96 4.59 14.63 20.14
CA GLY A 96 5.54 15.00 21.19
C GLY A 96 6.81 15.64 20.65
N THR A 97 7.79 15.82 21.53
CA THR A 97 9.10 16.37 21.17
C THR A 97 9.96 15.29 20.51
N PRO A 98 10.35 15.45 19.22
CA PRO A 98 11.14 14.43 18.54
C PRO A 98 12.50 14.19 19.20
N ALA A 99 12.85 12.93 19.37
CA ALA A 99 14.22 12.54 19.69
C ALA A 99 15.12 12.68 18.44
N PRO A 100 16.45 12.60 18.58
CA PRO A 100 17.35 12.58 17.44
C PRO A 100 16.98 11.48 16.43
N LEU A 101 16.85 11.86 15.16
CA LEU A 101 16.67 10.93 14.05
C LEU A 101 18.01 10.19 13.82
N VAL A 102 17.95 8.87 13.73
CA VAL A 102 19.10 7.99 13.55
C VAL A 102 19.22 7.53 12.10
N ALA A 103 18.10 7.11 11.50
CA ALA A 103 18.06 6.62 10.13
C ALA A 103 16.66 6.80 9.54
N SER A 104 16.59 6.80 8.21
CA SER A 104 15.33 6.79 7.47
C SER A 104 15.41 5.84 6.28
N HIS A 105 14.31 5.15 5.97
CA HIS A 105 14.20 4.30 4.79
C HIS A 105 12.87 4.54 4.08
N LEU A 106 12.92 4.75 2.77
CA LEU A 106 11.77 5.00 1.92
C LEU A 106 11.54 3.80 1.00
N VAL A 107 10.29 3.36 0.91
CA VAL A 107 9.82 2.42 -0.11
C VAL A 107 8.72 3.11 -0.89
N ARG A 108 8.87 3.19 -2.22
CA ARG A 108 7.86 3.73 -3.12
C ARG A 108 7.53 2.71 -4.18
N TRP A 109 6.36 2.10 -4.06
CA TRP A 109 5.94 1.01 -4.95
C TRP A 109 5.67 1.46 -6.38
N ASN A 110 5.33 2.73 -6.58
CA ASN A 110 5.12 3.33 -7.90
C ASN A 110 6.37 3.29 -8.80
N ASP A 111 7.56 3.31 -8.19
CA ASP A 111 8.82 3.42 -8.92
C ASP A 111 9.40 2.04 -9.27
N ASP A 112 8.81 0.96 -8.74
CA ASP A 112 9.19 -0.40 -9.09
C ASP A 112 8.62 -0.77 -10.48
N PRO A 113 9.45 -1.18 -11.45
CA PRO A 113 9.03 -1.40 -12.84
C PRO A 113 8.05 -2.56 -13.01
N TRP A 114 8.00 -3.49 -12.05
CA TRP A 114 7.15 -4.68 -12.05
C TRP A 114 5.89 -4.51 -11.19
N VAL A 115 5.96 -3.67 -10.16
CA VAL A 115 4.83 -3.44 -9.23
C VAL A 115 4.00 -2.21 -9.61
N ARG A 116 4.65 -1.09 -9.97
CA ARG A 116 4.04 0.15 -10.52
C ARG A 116 2.95 0.84 -9.67
N GLY A 117 2.68 0.38 -8.45
CA GLY A 117 1.70 0.99 -7.54
C GLY A 117 1.48 0.15 -6.28
N GLY A 118 0.68 0.65 -5.34
CA GLY A 118 0.44 -0.03 -4.07
C GLY A 118 -0.57 -1.17 -4.17
N TYR A 119 -1.82 -0.81 -4.42
CA TYR A 119 -2.94 -1.75 -4.48
C TYR A 119 -3.96 -1.24 -5.50
N ALA A 120 -4.68 -2.16 -6.10
CA ALA A 120 -5.71 -1.85 -7.07
C ALA A 120 -6.78 -0.93 -6.45
N PHE A 121 -7.40 -0.11 -7.28
CA PHE A 121 -8.61 0.59 -6.93
C PHE A 121 -9.45 0.78 -8.19
N PHE A 122 -10.75 0.97 -7.98
CA PHE A 122 -11.73 1.17 -9.03
C PHE A 122 -12.16 2.62 -8.93
N ASP A 123 -11.72 3.42 -9.89
CA ASP A 123 -12.09 4.82 -9.94
C ASP A 123 -13.49 4.99 -10.57
N THR A 124 -13.88 6.24 -10.81
CA THR A 124 -15.19 6.56 -11.39
C THR A 124 -15.34 6.14 -12.85
N GLU A 125 -14.24 5.82 -13.55
CA GLU A 125 -14.26 5.36 -14.94
C GLU A 125 -14.43 3.83 -15.03
N PHE A 126 -14.16 3.11 -13.95
CA PHE A 126 -14.28 1.65 -13.93
C PHE A 126 -15.74 1.20 -13.89
N VAL A 127 -16.14 0.41 -14.89
CA VAL A 127 -17.50 -0.14 -14.97
C VAL A 127 -17.66 -1.28 -13.94
N PRO A 128 -18.59 -1.20 -12.97
CA PRO A 128 -18.70 -2.19 -11.90
C PRO A 128 -18.88 -3.63 -12.37
N SER A 129 -19.63 -3.86 -13.46
CA SER A 129 -19.81 -5.20 -14.05
C SER A 129 -18.54 -5.80 -14.63
N GLY A 130 -17.49 -4.99 -14.85
CA GLY A 130 -16.17 -5.44 -15.26
C GLY A 130 -15.41 -6.17 -14.15
N ARG A 131 -15.84 -6.06 -12.89
CA ARG A 131 -15.10 -6.63 -11.76
C ARG A 131 -15.00 -8.15 -11.80
N ASP A 132 -16.08 -8.83 -12.19
CA ASP A 132 -16.08 -10.30 -12.35
C ASP A 132 -15.25 -10.75 -13.56
N LEU A 133 -14.99 -9.85 -14.52
CA LEU A 133 -14.18 -10.15 -15.70
C LEU A 133 -12.69 -10.26 -15.37
N LEU A 134 -12.22 -9.56 -14.33
CA LEU A 134 -10.81 -9.60 -13.92
C LEU A 134 -10.34 -10.99 -13.49
N ALA A 135 -11.26 -11.82 -12.97
CA ALA A 135 -10.97 -13.18 -12.53
C ALA A 135 -11.32 -14.26 -13.58
N ARG A 136 -12.03 -13.89 -14.67
CA ARG A 136 -12.66 -14.85 -15.58
C ARG A 136 -11.60 -15.62 -16.39
N PRO A 137 -11.58 -16.98 -16.35
CA PRO A 137 -10.69 -17.76 -17.20
C PRO A 137 -10.98 -17.56 -18.69
N HIS A 138 -9.94 -17.70 -19.53
CA HIS A 138 -10.06 -17.69 -20.99
C HIS A 138 -9.22 -18.81 -21.61
N GLY A 139 -9.87 -19.89 -22.03
CA GLY A 139 -9.17 -21.08 -22.52
C GLY A 139 -8.28 -21.67 -21.43
N ARG A 140 -6.96 -21.76 -21.70
CA ARG A 140 -5.95 -22.25 -20.74
C ARG A 140 -5.34 -21.13 -19.87
N LEU A 141 -5.87 -19.91 -19.96
CA LEU A 141 -5.41 -18.78 -19.15
C LEU A 141 -6.32 -18.61 -17.94
N VAL A 142 -5.71 -18.58 -16.76
CA VAL A 142 -6.37 -18.26 -15.49
C VAL A 142 -5.73 -17.01 -14.88
N PHE A 143 -6.52 -16.24 -14.13
CA PHE A 143 -6.09 -14.96 -13.57
C PHE A 143 -6.14 -14.99 -12.04
N ALA A 144 -5.07 -14.53 -11.41
CA ALA A 144 -4.93 -14.45 -9.96
C ALA A 144 -4.25 -13.13 -9.57
N GLY A 145 -4.38 -12.78 -8.29
CA GLY A 145 -3.89 -11.53 -7.72
C GLY A 145 -4.99 -10.82 -6.95
N GLU A 146 -4.60 -9.89 -6.07
CA GLU A 146 -5.53 -9.19 -5.17
C GLU A 146 -6.67 -8.49 -5.92
N HIS A 147 -6.39 -7.97 -7.12
CA HIS A 147 -7.36 -7.27 -7.96
C HIS A 147 -8.46 -8.19 -8.50
N THR A 148 -8.25 -9.50 -8.49
CA THR A 148 -9.25 -10.52 -8.85
C THR A 148 -10.10 -10.95 -7.65
N SER A 149 -9.78 -10.49 -6.44
CA SER A 149 -10.53 -10.80 -5.23
C SER A 149 -11.73 -9.86 -5.07
N ILE A 150 -12.92 -10.43 -4.88
CA ILE A 150 -14.11 -9.64 -4.54
C ILE A 150 -14.07 -9.20 -3.07
N ARG A 151 -13.59 -10.07 -2.17
CA ARG A 151 -13.69 -9.87 -0.72
C ARG A 151 -12.51 -9.12 -0.10
N TRP A 152 -11.30 -9.38 -0.59
CA TRP A 152 -10.04 -8.94 0.04
C TRP A 152 -9.14 -8.19 -0.92
N GLN A 153 -9.75 -7.44 -1.83
CA GLN A 153 -9.03 -6.57 -2.76
C GLN A 153 -8.13 -5.59 -1.98
N GLY A 154 -6.87 -5.49 -2.39
CA GLY A 154 -5.82 -4.67 -1.79
C GLY A 154 -5.04 -5.35 -0.67
N TYR A 155 -5.38 -6.60 -0.31
CA TYR A 155 -4.74 -7.34 0.78
C TYR A 155 -4.07 -8.62 0.30
N MET A 156 -3.07 -9.08 1.08
CA MET A 156 -2.38 -10.36 0.83
C MET A 156 -3.34 -11.56 0.81
N ASN A 157 -4.38 -11.55 1.63
CA ASN A 157 -5.40 -12.60 1.64
C ASN A 157 -6.09 -12.71 0.27
N GLY A 158 -6.37 -11.58 -0.40
CA GLY A 158 -6.98 -11.58 -1.72
C GLY A 158 -6.07 -12.20 -2.77
N ALA A 159 -4.77 -11.91 -2.71
CA ALA A 159 -3.77 -12.54 -3.59
C ALA A 159 -3.66 -14.06 -3.33
N LEU A 160 -3.64 -14.47 -2.06
CA LEU A 160 -3.55 -15.88 -1.68
C LEU A 160 -4.79 -16.67 -2.10
N GLU A 161 -5.98 -16.21 -1.71
CA GLU A 161 -7.25 -16.90 -2.02
C GLU A 161 -7.50 -16.96 -3.54
N SER A 162 -7.17 -15.89 -4.27
CA SER A 162 -7.30 -15.92 -5.74
C SER A 162 -6.31 -16.85 -6.42
N GLY A 163 -5.10 -17.01 -5.89
CA GLY A 163 -4.14 -18.00 -6.37
C GLY A 163 -4.64 -19.43 -6.19
N LEU A 164 -5.23 -19.73 -5.02
CA LEU A 164 -5.86 -21.03 -4.78
C LEU A 164 -7.05 -21.28 -5.71
N ARG A 165 -7.90 -20.27 -5.94
CA ARG A 165 -9.00 -20.35 -6.93
C ARG A 165 -8.47 -20.66 -8.32
N ALA A 166 -7.49 -19.90 -8.81
CA ALA A 166 -6.92 -20.07 -10.14
C ALA A 166 -6.25 -21.45 -10.31
N ALA A 167 -5.61 -21.98 -9.27
CA ALA A 167 -5.07 -23.34 -9.27
C ALA A 167 -6.17 -24.40 -9.42
N ALA A 168 -7.32 -24.23 -8.73
CA ALA A 168 -8.45 -25.13 -8.88
C ALA A 168 -9.07 -25.05 -10.29
N GLU A 169 -9.17 -23.86 -10.87
CA GLU A 169 -9.65 -23.65 -12.25
C GLU A 169 -8.79 -24.43 -13.26
N LEU A 170 -7.46 -24.46 -13.09
CA LEU A 170 -6.56 -25.25 -13.93
C LEU A 170 -6.80 -26.76 -13.84
N CYS A 171 -7.11 -27.28 -12.65
CA CYS A 171 -7.35 -28.70 -12.44
C CYS A 171 -8.71 -29.18 -13.03
N HIS A 172 -9.63 -28.25 -13.26
CA HIS A 172 -10.98 -28.53 -13.77
C HIS A 172 -11.18 -28.07 -15.23
N SER A 173 -10.11 -27.65 -15.91
CA SER A 173 -10.10 -27.19 -17.31
C SER A 173 -9.71 -28.30 -18.30
#